data_AF-A0A1H9EHA0-F1
#
_entry.id   AF-A0A1H9EHA0-F1
#
_cell.length_a   1.000
_cell.length_b   1.000
_cell.length_c   1.000
_cell.angle_alpha   90.00
_cell.angle_beta   90.00
_cell.angle_gamma   90.00
#
_symmetry.space_group_name_H-M   'P 1'
#
loop_
_entity.id
_entity.type
_entity.pdbx_description
1 polymer ?
#
loop_
_entity_poly.entity_id
_entity_poly.type
_entity_poly.pdbx_seq_one_letter_code
_entity_poly.pdbx_strand_id
1 'polypeptide(L)'
;MSDISWSPLDAPPSRLIFPNLLRPTAQYPCRLKLSFSIYFDGTRNSKEEDKPKGSHSNVARLSELGLDDKKQCIYKLYIQGVGTRFPEIGEPEPHPDGAKEGAFGDRRIRYAMLFIANRVARVSHGRDLVDGDPASITHAVKDDTLIPRWREQITAMLVPRVGSPKIDEITLDLFGFSRGATAARSFLNQLLMHFGNGDSTFCGIPVRVRFMGLFDTVASVGLADAYPLPVDGHMHWGKKALLTIPDCVEQCVHMVAAHENRVSFPVDLVRAGDTYPDNCLEIVYPGMHADVGGGYGLRDQGKGTQLADGSVRHLQADKLSQIPLNDMYERALQAGVPLIRISQVDIGRSESDLAISPELQDSFDAYMAQLTALQGGAPVTEHMLAHRKLYLGWRKQFIADEDFSQLSFVRHSGDQERVDLIEANRQLRQRVEMFGNDAQRRQFLERNQYSLASPMEKGFHLEWRHAPAVTPEVGLFLEQYVHDSRAHFVLTDPQTEDEHRVLHQSLEQQERDYQQALTAWRTQQKADHQAVLEGKHVVPAPRPRDPLGEPGREMLRLYRSGQPAIFSDAHPGSSVDGTTDGRDLLHTVSGRREDWSYLRLRHLFAGERVRYAPAPLRKDAPTPSIVEMRRRA
;
A
#
# COMPACT_ATOMS: atom_id res chain seq x y z
N MET A 1 -15.97 -20.75 14.90
CA MET A 1 -15.77 -19.68 13.92
C MET A 1 -16.57 -18.46 14.35
N SER A 2 -15.91 -17.31 14.47
CA SER A 2 -16.45 -16.09 15.05
C SER A 2 -16.23 -14.91 14.10
N ASP A 3 -17.14 -13.95 14.03
CA ASP A 3 -16.98 -12.69 13.28
C ASP A 3 -16.15 -11.69 14.12
N ILE A 4 -14.89 -12.06 14.41
CA ILE A 4 -14.04 -11.38 15.39
C ILE A 4 -12.75 -10.92 14.74
N SER A 5 -12.49 -9.62 14.87
CA SER A 5 -11.18 -9.00 14.66
C SER A 5 -10.59 -8.57 16.00
N TRP A 6 -9.33 -8.15 15.99
CA TRP A 6 -8.59 -7.85 17.22
C TRP A 6 -8.02 -6.43 17.23
N SER A 7 -7.94 -5.86 18.43
CA SER A 7 -7.05 -4.74 18.69
C SER A 7 -5.61 -5.25 18.79
N PRO A 8 -4.59 -4.42 18.57
CA PRO A 8 -3.19 -4.80 18.76
C PRO A 8 -2.89 -5.30 20.17
N LEU A 9 -3.57 -4.76 21.18
CA LEU A 9 -3.33 -5.08 22.59
C LEU A 9 -3.98 -6.43 22.98
N ASP A 10 -5.07 -6.81 22.35
CA ASP A 10 -5.85 -8.00 22.71
C ASP A 10 -5.61 -9.20 21.79
N ALA A 11 -4.95 -9.00 20.64
CA ALA A 11 -4.73 -10.05 19.65
C ALA A 11 -3.93 -11.23 20.26
N PRO A 12 -4.39 -12.49 20.09
CA PRO A 12 -3.70 -13.65 20.64
C PRO A 12 -2.29 -13.79 20.07
N PRO A 13 -1.34 -14.39 20.82
CA PRO A 13 0.00 -14.66 20.32
C PRO A 13 -0.02 -15.62 19.12
N SER A 14 1.08 -15.65 18.36
CA SER A 14 1.25 -16.67 17.33
C SER A 14 1.26 -18.07 17.94
N ARG A 15 0.69 -19.04 17.22
CA ARG A 15 0.84 -20.45 17.56
C ARG A 15 2.30 -20.84 17.35
N LEU A 16 2.91 -21.52 18.33
CA LEU A 16 4.22 -22.12 18.12
C LEU A 16 4.05 -23.25 17.11
N ILE A 17 4.67 -23.10 15.95
CA ILE A 17 4.61 -24.14 14.93
C ILE A 17 5.95 -24.88 14.90
N PHE A 18 5.93 -26.13 15.34
CA PHE A 18 7.14 -26.93 15.46
C PHE A 18 7.85 -27.03 14.10
N PRO A 19 9.17 -26.77 14.03
CA PRO A 19 9.95 -27.20 12.90
C PRO A 19 9.95 -28.73 12.91
N ASN A 20 9.22 -29.36 11.99
CA ASN A 20 9.11 -30.82 11.89
C ASN A 20 10.51 -31.47 11.86
N LEU A 21 10.93 -32.07 12.98
CA LEU A 21 12.13 -32.91 13.12
C LEU A 21 11.84 -34.28 12.49
N LEU A 22 12.60 -34.69 11.47
CA LEU A 22 12.53 -36.04 10.92
C LEU A 22 13.89 -36.73 10.91
N ARG A 23 13.85 -38.06 11.11
CA ARG A 23 15.02 -38.96 11.15
C ARG A 23 15.21 -39.65 9.79
N PRO A 24 16.44 -39.76 9.26
CA PRO A 24 16.74 -40.45 8.01
C PRO A 24 16.37 -41.96 8.02
N THR A 25 16.11 -42.53 6.84
CA THR A 25 15.82 -43.96 6.64
C THR A 25 16.77 -44.57 5.61
N ALA A 26 17.10 -45.86 5.71
CA ALA A 26 18.08 -46.56 4.85
C ALA A 26 17.79 -46.53 3.33
N GLN A 27 16.56 -46.24 2.89
CA GLN A 27 16.14 -46.20 1.48
C GLN A 27 16.53 -44.89 0.75
N TYR A 28 16.79 -43.81 1.49
CA TYR A 28 17.17 -42.49 0.94
C TYR A 28 18.34 -41.94 1.76
N PRO A 29 19.58 -41.97 1.24
CA PRO A 29 20.76 -41.55 2.01
C PRO A 29 20.75 -40.04 2.35
N CYS A 30 19.97 -39.24 1.62
CA CYS A 30 19.73 -37.82 1.89
C CYS A 30 18.24 -37.46 1.67
N ARG A 31 17.64 -36.81 2.68
CA ARG A 31 16.27 -36.30 2.68
C ARG A 31 16.31 -34.81 2.96
N LEU A 32 15.64 -34.02 2.13
CA LEU A 32 15.70 -32.55 2.14
C LEU A 32 14.34 -31.96 2.41
N LYS A 33 14.34 -30.82 3.11
CA LYS A 33 13.21 -29.91 3.21
C LYS A 33 13.64 -28.57 2.67
N LEU A 34 12.82 -27.97 1.83
CA LEU A 34 13.10 -26.65 1.29
C LEU A 34 12.23 -25.64 2.03
N SER A 35 12.82 -24.55 2.49
CA SER A 35 12.11 -23.43 3.12
C SER A 35 12.24 -22.21 2.23
N PHE A 36 11.12 -21.57 1.91
CA PHE A 36 11.08 -20.36 1.10
C PHE A 36 10.37 -19.25 1.87
N SER A 37 11.04 -18.12 2.07
CA SER A 37 10.41 -16.90 2.57
C SER A 37 10.31 -15.89 1.41
N ILE A 38 9.08 -15.54 1.02
CA ILE A 38 8.79 -14.69 -0.13
C ILE A 38 8.10 -13.41 0.34
N TYR A 39 8.61 -12.27 -0.10
CA TYR A 39 8.22 -10.93 0.35
C TYR A 39 7.72 -10.11 -0.85
N PHE A 40 6.42 -9.84 -0.93
CA PHE A 40 5.78 -9.07 -2.00
C PHE A 40 5.49 -7.64 -1.54
N ASP A 41 6.23 -6.66 -2.05
CA ASP A 41 6.08 -5.28 -1.60
C ASP A 41 4.85 -4.54 -2.18
N GLY A 42 4.48 -3.43 -1.54
CA GLY A 42 3.32 -2.61 -1.86
C GLY A 42 3.48 -1.74 -3.10
N THR A 43 2.37 -1.19 -3.57
CA THR A 43 2.33 -0.32 -4.77
C THR A 43 3.36 0.81 -4.66
N ARG A 44 4.22 0.96 -5.68
CA ARG A 44 5.34 1.92 -5.73
C ARG A 44 6.44 1.72 -4.68
N ASN A 45 6.47 0.58 -3.97
CA ASN A 45 7.54 0.29 -3.02
C ASN A 45 8.66 -0.56 -3.64
N SER A 46 9.88 -0.08 -3.48
CA SER A 46 11.12 -0.71 -3.94
C SER A 46 12.20 -0.52 -2.88
N LYS A 47 12.60 -1.60 -2.21
CA LYS A 47 13.64 -1.59 -1.17
C LYS A 47 14.89 -0.80 -1.57
N GLU A 48 15.42 -0.99 -2.77
CA GLU A 48 16.66 -0.34 -3.21
C GLU A 48 16.48 1.17 -3.45
N GLU A 49 15.31 1.60 -3.92
CA GLU A 49 15.00 3.03 -4.20
C GLU A 49 14.55 3.78 -2.93
N ASP A 50 13.85 3.09 -2.04
CA ASP A 50 13.21 3.67 -0.87
C ASP A 50 14.11 3.66 0.38
N LYS A 51 15.05 2.72 0.48
CA LYS A 51 15.93 2.61 1.64
C LYS A 51 16.76 3.87 1.88
N PRO A 52 17.41 4.48 0.87
CA PRO A 52 18.15 5.73 1.05
C PRO A 52 17.30 6.90 1.55
N LYS A 53 15.98 6.88 1.29
CA LYS A 53 15.02 7.91 1.69
C LYS A 53 14.41 7.65 3.08
N GLY A 54 14.67 6.48 3.66
CA GLY A 54 13.98 6.02 4.87
C GLY A 54 12.51 5.69 4.65
N SER A 55 12.05 5.61 3.40
CA SER A 55 10.64 5.35 3.02
C SER A 55 10.32 3.88 2.76
N HIS A 56 11.30 2.99 2.90
CA HIS A 56 11.12 1.57 2.61
C HIS A 56 10.03 0.93 3.50
N SER A 57 9.30 -0.03 2.94
CA SER A 57 8.13 -0.64 3.58
C SER A 57 8.51 -1.62 4.70
N ASN A 58 7.52 -2.05 5.48
CA ASN A 58 7.69 -3.11 6.47
C ASN A 58 7.99 -4.47 5.83
N VAL A 59 7.51 -4.73 4.60
CA VAL A 59 7.86 -5.94 3.84
C VAL A 59 9.35 -5.93 3.47
N ALA A 60 9.85 -4.79 3.00
CA ALA A 60 11.27 -4.61 2.72
C ALA A 60 12.12 -4.85 3.98
N ARG A 61 11.74 -4.26 5.13
CA ARG A 61 12.44 -4.44 6.42
C ARG A 61 12.47 -5.89 6.88
N LEU A 62 11.32 -6.57 6.85
CA LEU A 62 11.24 -7.99 7.19
C LEU A 62 12.11 -8.85 6.26
N SER A 63 12.16 -8.51 4.97
CA SER A 63 13.00 -9.22 4.01
C SER A 63 14.49 -9.09 4.31
N GLU A 64 14.95 -7.97 4.88
CA GLU A 64 16.36 -7.81 5.28
C GLU A 64 16.73 -8.73 6.45
N LEU A 65 15.76 -9.02 7.32
CA LEU A 65 15.91 -9.94 8.46
C LEU A 65 15.77 -11.41 8.06
N GLY A 66 15.21 -11.73 6.89
CA GLY A 66 15.06 -13.11 6.43
C GLY A 66 16.41 -13.79 6.13
N LEU A 67 16.60 -15.02 6.60
CA LEU A 67 17.78 -15.83 6.32
C LEU A 67 17.77 -16.35 4.86
N ASP A 68 18.95 -16.42 4.25
CA ASP A 68 19.18 -17.09 2.96
C ASP A 68 20.40 -18.01 3.10
N ASP A 69 20.14 -19.29 3.40
CA ASP A 69 21.17 -20.33 3.53
C ASP A 69 20.89 -21.48 2.57
N LYS A 70 21.47 -21.34 1.37
CA LYS A 70 21.36 -22.32 0.29
C LYS A 70 21.91 -23.70 0.66
N LYS A 71 22.84 -23.79 1.62
CA LYS A 71 23.38 -25.09 2.09
C LYS A 71 22.35 -25.83 2.94
N GLN A 72 21.51 -25.09 3.65
CA GLN A 72 20.40 -25.62 4.45
C GLN A 72 19.07 -25.64 3.70
N CYS A 73 19.07 -25.37 2.38
CA CYS A 73 17.86 -25.26 1.57
C CYS A 73 16.87 -24.19 2.08
N ILE A 74 17.38 -23.12 2.68
CA ILE A 74 16.62 -21.95 3.10
C ILE A 74 16.83 -20.87 2.04
N TYR A 75 15.75 -20.44 1.41
CA TYR A 75 15.76 -19.49 0.31
C TYR A 75 14.91 -18.27 0.64
N LYS A 76 15.41 -17.10 0.28
CA LYS A 76 14.69 -15.84 0.37
C LYS A 76 14.43 -15.25 -1.02
N LEU A 77 13.25 -14.66 -1.21
CA LEU A 77 12.92 -13.87 -2.39
C LEU A 77 12.19 -12.59 -2.00
N TYR A 78 12.75 -11.44 -2.38
CA TYR A 78 12.06 -10.14 -2.31
C TYR A 78 11.55 -9.77 -3.72
N ILE A 79 10.33 -9.27 -3.79
CA ILE A 79 9.64 -8.85 -5.01
C ILE A 79 9.16 -7.42 -4.80
N GLN A 80 9.72 -6.49 -5.57
CA GLN A 80 9.28 -5.09 -5.56
C GLN A 80 7.82 -4.95 -6.01
N GLY A 81 7.15 -3.91 -5.53
CA GLY A 81 5.74 -3.70 -5.80
C GLY A 81 5.43 -3.28 -7.22
N VAL A 82 4.14 -3.26 -7.57
CA VAL A 82 3.68 -2.80 -8.89
C VAL A 82 3.91 -1.30 -9.06
N GLY A 83 4.21 -0.88 -10.29
CA GLY A 83 4.56 0.53 -10.57
C GLY A 83 5.96 0.91 -10.13
N THR A 84 6.86 -0.06 -10.03
CA THR A 84 8.31 0.15 -9.83
C THR A 84 9.09 -0.60 -10.89
N ARG A 85 10.36 -0.21 -11.06
CA ARG A 85 11.29 -0.88 -11.96
C ARG A 85 11.52 -2.34 -11.53
N PHE A 86 11.35 -3.28 -12.46
CA PHE A 86 11.65 -4.70 -12.28
C PHE A 86 12.10 -5.34 -13.62
N PRO A 87 13.38 -5.17 -14.01
CA PRO A 87 13.86 -5.59 -15.32
C PRO A 87 13.72 -7.10 -15.59
N GLU A 88 13.86 -7.94 -14.57
CA GLU A 88 13.79 -9.40 -14.66
C GLU A 88 12.41 -9.92 -15.10
N ILE A 89 11.36 -9.11 -14.96
CA ILE A 89 10.01 -9.43 -15.47
C ILE A 89 9.66 -8.68 -16.76
N GLY A 90 10.66 -8.01 -17.35
CA GLY A 90 10.52 -7.16 -18.50
C GLY A 90 9.84 -5.82 -18.22
N GLU A 91 10.04 -5.27 -17.02
CA GLU A 91 9.63 -3.91 -16.62
C GLU A 91 10.88 -3.06 -16.33
N PRO A 92 11.66 -2.66 -17.36
CA PRO A 92 12.91 -1.91 -17.14
C PRO A 92 12.69 -0.49 -16.63
N GLU A 93 11.48 0.05 -16.79
CA GLU A 93 11.00 1.32 -16.28
C GLU A 93 9.59 1.08 -15.70
N PRO A 94 9.15 1.82 -14.67
CA PRO A 94 7.82 1.67 -14.10
C PRO A 94 6.71 1.76 -15.15
N HIS A 95 5.81 0.78 -15.20
CA HIS A 95 4.67 0.84 -16.11
C HIS A 95 3.71 1.97 -15.71
N PRO A 96 3.19 2.80 -16.64
CA PRO A 96 2.25 3.88 -16.33
C PRO A 96 1.02 3.42 -15.55
N ASP A 97 0.53 2.22 -15.88
CA ASP A 97 -0.63 1.59 -15.22
C ASP A 97 -0.23 0.62 -14.09
N GLY A 98 1.04 0.53 -13.73
CA GLY A 98 1.49 -0.32 -12.62
C GLY A 98 0.89 0.14 -11.29
N ALA A 99 1.01 1.43 -11.00
CA ALA A 99 0.43 2.00 -9.78
C ALA A 99 -1.08 2.28 -9.88
N LYS A 100 -1.63 2.48 -11.08
CA LYS A 100 -3.06 2.75 -11.29
C LYS A 100 -3.88 1.46 -11.33
N GLU A 101 -3.48 0.53 -12.19
CA GLU A 101 -4.22 -0.69 -12.55
C GLU A 101 -3.53 -1.99 -12.14
N GLY A 102 -2.39 -1.93 -11.44
CA GLY A 102 -1.68 -3.14 -11.02
C GLY A 102 -1.09 -3.94 -12.18
N ALA A 103 -0.76 -3.25 -13.28
CA ALA A 103 -0.05 -3.87 -14.40
C ALA A 103 1.22 -4.60 -13.92
N PHE A 104 1.50 -5.75 -14.52
CA PHE A 104 2.61 -6.65 -14.19
C PHE A 104 2.60 -7.26 -12.77
N GLY A 105 1.51 -7.17 -12.02
CA GLY A 105 1.38 -7.94 -10.78
C GLY A 105 1.31 -9.46 -11.01
N ASP A 106 0.69 -9.89 -12.10
CA ASP A 106 0.67 -11.28 -12.56
C ASP A 106 2.07 -11.81 -12.91
N ARG A 107 2.92 -10.98 -13.52
CA ARG A 107 4.33 -11.33 -13.78
C ARG A 107 5.15 -11.47 -12.51
N ARG A 108 4.92 -10.62 -11.50
CA ARG A 108 5.55 -10.75 -10.17
C ARG A 108 5.19 -12.07 -9.50
N ILE A 109 3.94 -12.52 -9.63
CA ILE A 109 3.48 -13.83 -9.15
C ILE A 109 4.15 -14.97 -9.92
N ARG A 110 4.21 -14.91 -11.25
CA ARG A 110 4.90 -15.93 -12.07
C ARG A 110 6.40 -16.00 -11.78
N TYR A 111 7.04 -14.86 -11.52
CA TYR A 111 8.44 -14.81 -11.09
C TYR A 111 8.68 -15.57 -9.78
N ALA A 112 7.80 -15.42 -8.79
CA ALA A 112 7.86 -16.20 -7.55
C ALA A 112 7.67 -17.71 -7.78
N MET A 113 6.72 -18.11 -8.63
CA MET A 113 6.51 -19.53 -8.97
C MET A 113 7.73 -20.12 -9.67
N LEU A 114 8.29 -19.39 -10.63
CA LEU A 114 9.50 -19.79 -11.35
C LEU A 114 10.70 -19.90 -10.41
N PHE A 115 10.83 -19.02 -9.43
CA PHE A 115 11.88 -19.10 -8.41
C PHE A 115 11.81 -20.43 -7.64
N ILE A 116 10.63 -20.82 -7.15
CA ILE A 116 10.45 -22.13 -6.47
C ILE A 116 10.79 -23.27 -7.42
N ALA A 117 10.24 -23.26 -8.64
CA ALA A 117 10.49 -24.30 -9.63
C ALA A 117 11.99 -24.45 -9.94
N ASN A 118 12.72 -23.35 -10.11
CA ASN A 118 14.15 -23.34 -10.34
C ASN A 118 14.93 -23.91 -9.14
N ARG A 119 14.59 -23.56 -7.90
CA ARG A 119 15.26 -24.12 -6.71
C ARG A 119 15.00 -25.61 -6.54
N VAL A 120 13.76 -26.05 -6.77
CA VAL A 120 13.40 -27.47 -6.76
C VAL A 120 14.16 -28.24 -7.84
N ALA A 121 14.22 -27.71 -9.07
CA ALA A 121 15.00 -28.29 -10.17
C ALA A 121 16.49 -28.38 -9.82
N ARG A 122 17.07 -27.30 -9.27
CA ARG A 122 18.49 -27.23 -8.92
C ARG A 122 18.87 -28.28 -7.87
N VAL A 123 18.06 -28.42 -6.82
CA VAL A 123 18.30 -29.39 -5.76
C VAL A 123 18.12 -30.83 -6.27
N SER A 124 17.15 -31.06 -7.16
CA SER A 124 16.83 -32.41 -7.64
C SER A 124 17.76 -32.87 -8.78
N HIS A 125 18.21 -31.96 -9.66
CA HIS A 125 18.89 -32.25 -10.93
C HIS A 125 20.21 -31.49 -11.15
N GLY A 126 20.61 -30.62 -10.23
CA GLY A 126 21.86 -29.86 -10.33
C GLY A 126 21.81 -28.65 -11.29
N ARG A 127 20.66 -28.37 -11.93
CA ARG A 127 20.45 -27.22 -12.82
C ARG A 127 19.08 -26.57 -12.63
N ASP A 128 18.95 -25.31 -13.00
CA ASP A 128 17.66 -24.62 -13.00
C ASP A 128 16.77 -25.13 -14.14
N LEU A 129 15.46 -24.91 -14.00
CA LEU A 129 14.47 -25.24 -15.03
C LEU A 129 14.55 -24.25 -16.20
N VAL A 130 14.64 -22.97 -15.87
CA VAL A 130 14.93 -21.85 -16.77
C VAL A 130 16.22 -21.21 -16.32
N ASP A 131 17.12 -20.93 -17.27
CA ASP A 131 18.39 -20.28 -16.98
C ASP A 131 18.19 -18.96 -16.23
N GLY A 132 19.05 -18.70 -15.26
CA GLY A 132 18.93 -17.54 -14.37
C GLY A 132 19.32 -16.21 -15.00
N ASP A 133 19.60 -16.17 -16.30
CA ASP A 133 19.90 -14.91 -16.99
C ASP A 133 18.63 -14.07 -17.19
N PRO A 134 18.73 -12.73 -17.20
CA PRO A 134 17.55 -11.86 -17.27
C PRO A 134 16.67 -12.09 -18.50
N ALA A 135 17.23 -12.47 -19.65
CA ALA A 135 16.47 -12.64 -20.88
C ALA A 135 15.60 -13.90 -20.84
N SER A 136 16.17 -15.01 -20.38
CA SER A 136 15.45 -16.28 -20.17
C SER A 136 14.34 -16.15 -19.14
N ILE A 137 14.62 -15.51 -17.99
CA ILE A 137 13.61 -15.27 -16.96
C ILE A 137 12.50 -14.36 -17.48
N THR A 138 12.86 -13.26 -18.15
CA THR A 138 11.88 -12.32 -18.73
C THR A 138 10.97 -13.03 -19.73
N HIS A 139 11.54 -13.85 -20.62
CA HIS A 139 10.76 -14.63 -21.58
C HIS A 139 9.80 -15.58 -20.87
N ALA A 140 10.29 -16.31 -19.87
CA ALA A 140 9.50 -17.27 -19.10
C ALA A 140 8.31 -16.61 -18.37
N VAL A 141 8.54 -15.52 -17.64
CA VAL A 141 7.47 -14.90 -16.82
C VAL A 141 6.49 -14.03 -17.62
N LYS A 142 6.85 -13.65 -18.85
CA LYS A 142 5.95 -12.94 -19.78
C LYS A 142 4.82 -13.82 -20.30
N ASP A 143 5.08 -15.12 -20.46
CA ASP A 143 4.19 -16.07 -21.12
C ASP A 143 3.63 -17.08 -20.10
N ASP A 144 2.38 -16.89 -19.70
CA ASP A 144 1.70 -17.76 -18.75
C ASP A 144 1.38 -19.15 -19.33
N THR A 145 1.38 -19.30 -20.66
CA THR A 145 1.17 -20.60 -21.34
C THR A 145 2.33 -21.58 -21.10
N LEU A 146 3.46 -21.11 -20.57
CA LEU A 146 4.62 -21.94 -20.23
C LEU A 146 4.47 -22.65 -18.87
N ILE A 147 3.55 -22.23 -18.01
CA ILE A 147 3.38 -22.82 -16.66
C ILE A 147 3.11 -24.34 -16.71
N PRO A 148 2.20 -24.87 -17.56
CA PRO A 148 2.00 -26.31 -17.70
C PRO A 148 3.28 -27.05 -18.09
N ARG A 149 4.08 -26.47 -19.00
CA ARG A 149 5.36 -27.04 -19.42
C ARG A 149 6.37 -27.07 -18.27
N TRP A 150 6.45 -26.01 -17.46
CA TRP A 150 7.30 -25.99 -16.26
C TRP A 150 6.93 -27.12 -15.30
N ARG A 151 5.62 -27.27 -15.04
CA ARG A 151 5.10 -28.32 -14.17
C ARG A 151 5.43 -29.71 -14.71
N GLU A 152 5.23 -29.99 -15.98
CA GLU A 152 5.57 -31.28 -16.61
C GLU A 152 7.06 -31.60 -16.45
N GLN A 153 7.92 -30.63 -16.75
CA GLN A 153 9.37 -30.77 -16.63
C GLN A 153 9.80 -31.02 -15.18
N ILE A 154 9.27 -30.27 -14.22
CA ILE A 154 9.54 -30.49 -12.78
C ILE A 154 9.02 -31.87 -12.34
N THR A 155 7.83 -32.28 -12.77
CA THR A 155 7.28 -33.59 -12.43
C THR A 155 8.19 -34.72 -12.95
N ALA A 156 8.67 -34.61 -14.19
CA ALA A 156 9.64 -35.56 -14.75
C ALA A 156 10.99 -35.52 -14.00
N MET A 157 11.39 -34.35 -13.50
CA MET A 157 12.59 -34.20 -12.69
C MET A 157 12.43 -34.85 -11.30
N LEU A 158 11.25 -34.82 -10.69
CA LEU A 158 11.03 -35.39 -9.36
C LEU A 158 10.90 -36.92 -9.35
N VAL A 159 10.92 -37.58 -10.51
CA VAL A 159 10.96 -39.04 -10.60
C VAL A 159 12.21 -39.57 -9.88
N PRO A 160 12.06 -40.43 -8.84
CA PRO A 160 13.18 -40.89 -8.03
C PRO A 160 14.29 -41.54 -8.85
N ARG A 161 15.54 -41.16 -8.58
CA ARG A 161 16.74 -41.78 -9.14
C ARG A 161 17.62 -42.30 -8.01
N VAL A 162 18.25 -43.45 -8.22
CA VAL A 162 19.20 -44.01 -7.26
C VAL A 162 20.34 -43.02 -7.02
N GLY A 163 20.55 -42.62 -5.77
CA GLY A 163 21.59 -41.66 -5.37
C GLY A 163 21.17 -40.18 -5.37
N SER A 164 19.94 -39.83 -5.79
CA SER A 164 19.42 -38.46 -5.72
C SER A 164 18.75 -38.15 -4.39
N PRO A 165 18.80 -36.91 -3.88
CA PRO A 165 18.08 -36.51 -2.69
C PRO A 165 16.56 -36.58 -2.90
N LYS A 166 15.84 -37.02 -1.86
CA LYS A 166 14.38 -36.92 -1.83
C LYS A 166 13.98 -35.61 -1.16
N ILE A 167 13.14 -34.82 -1.81
CA ILE A 167 12.50 -33.66 -1.20
C ILE A 167 11.23 -34.14 -0.49
N ASP A 168 11.16 -33.97 0.82
CA ASP A 168 10.04 -34.43 1.64
C ASP A 168 8.93 -33.39 1.80
N GLU A 169 9.27 -32.10 1.79
CA GLU A 169 8.36 -31.02 2.13
C GLU A 169 8.92 -29.68 1.60
N ILE A 170 8.00 -28.82 1.14
CA ILE A 170 8.26 -27.42 0.85
C ILE A 170 7.52 -26.58 1.89
N THR A 171 8.26 -25.85 2.72
CA THR A 171 7.71 -24.89 3.67
C THR A 171 7.76 -23.48 3.08
N LEU A 172 6.65 -22.75 3.14
CA LEU A 172 6.56 -21.37 2.68
C LEU A 172 6.28 -20.41 3.85
N ASP A 173 6.91 -19.24 3.81
CA ASP A 173 6.54 -18.05 4.57
C ASP A 173 6.24 -16.94 3.58
N LEU A 174 5.07 -16.33 3.67
CA LEU A 174 4.60 -15.34 2.71
C LEU A 174 4.36 -14.02 3.41
N PHE A 175 4.94 -12.95 2.89
CA PHE A 175 4.70 -11.60 3.37
C PHE A 175 4.20 -10.73 2.24
N GLY A 176 3.27 -9.84 2.52
CA GLY A 176 2.92 -8.81 1.55
C GLY A 176 2.24 -7.59 2.14
N PHE A 177 2.38 -6.46 1.44
CA PHE A 177 1.73 -5.20 1.78
C PHE A 177 0.89 -4.71 0.59
N SER A 178 -0.31 -4.18 0.82
CA SER A 178 -1.13 -3.56 -0.23
C SER A 178 -1.44 -4.54 -1.37
N ARG A 179 -1.15 -4.18 -2.61
CA ARG A 179 -1.17 -5.06 -3.77
C ARG A 179 -0.16 -6.20 -3.71
N GLY A 180 0.91 -6.07 -2.95
CA GLY A 180 1.81 -7.17 -2.60
C GLY A 180 1.16 -8.22 -1.69
N ALA A 181 0.29 -7.82 -0.76
CA ALA A 181 -0.52 -8.77 0.02
C ALA A 181 -1.52 -9.53 -0.88
N THR A 182 -2.10 -8.84 -1.86
CA THR A 182 -2.91 -9.45 -2.92
C THR A 182 -2.09 -10.46 -3.72
N ALA A 183 -0.86 -10.09 -4.10
CA ALA A 183 0.06 -10.97 -4.81
C ALA A 183 0.46 -12.19 -3.98
N ALA A 184 0.68 -12.06 -2.66
CA ALA A 184 1.01 -13.17 -1.78
C ALA A 184 -0.14 -14.20 -1.68
N ARG A 185 -1.39 -13.73 -1.50
CA ARG A 185 -2.59 -14.58 -1.48
C ARG A 185 -2.80 -15.28 -2.82
N SER A 186 -2.68 -14.49 -3.91
CA SER A 186 -2.86 -14.97 -5.27
C SER A 186 -1.78 -15.96 -5.70
N PHE A 187 -0.52 -15.69 -5.32
CA PHE A 187 0.61 -16.57 -5.55
C PHE A 187 0.38 -17.96 -4.96
N LEU A 188 -0.05 -18.05 -3.70
CA LEU A 188 -0.29 -19.35 -3.07
C LEU A 188 -1.39 -20.12 -3.81
N ASN A 189 -2.53 -19.49 -4.06
CA ASN A 189 -3.64 -20.13 -4.76
C ASN A 189 -3.25 -20.58 -6.18
N GLN A 190 -2.50 -19.76 -6.91
CA GLN A 190 -2.00 -20.12 -8.25
C GLN A 190 -0.94 -21.23 -8.20
N LEU A 191 -0.04 -21.22 -7.21
CA LEU A 191 0.95 -22.28 -7.03
C LEU A 191 0.26 -23.64 -6.80
N LEU A 192 -0.72 -23.70 -5.89
CA LEU A 192 -1.48 -24.91 -5.61
C LEU A 192 -2.32 -25.34 -6.81
N MET A 193 -2.96 -24.40 -7.51
CA MET A 193 -3.73 -24.69 -8.72
C MET A 193 -2.86 -25.30 -9.82
N HIS A 194 -1.74 -24.66 -10.15
CA HIS A 194 -0.92 -25.04 -11.30
C HIS A 194 0.00 -26.23 -11.01
N PHE A 195 0.66 -26.25 -9.85
CA PHE A 195 1.63 -27.28 -9.50
C PHE A 195 1.06 -28.37 -8.59
N GLY A 196 -0.01 -28.09 -7.85
CA GLY A 196 -0.65 -29.01 -6.91
C GLY A 196 -1.95 -29.66 -7.40
N ASN A 197 -2.47 -29.30 -8.59
CA ASN A 197 -3.84 -29.67 -9.03
C ASN A 197 -4.95 -29.21 -8.06
N GLY A 198 -4.72 -28.14 -7.30
CA GLY A 198 -5.61 -27.67 -6.24
C GLY A 198 -5.37 -28.33 -4.89
N ASP A 199 -4.55 -29.37 -4.81
CA ASP A 199 -4.10 -29.94 -3.54
C ASP A 199 -2.97 -29.12 -2.94
N SER A 200 -2.71 -29.32 -1.64
CA SER A 200 -1.60 -28.71 -0.89
C SER A 200 -0.26 -29.37 -1.22
N THR A 201 0.07 -29.44 -2.51
CA THR A 201 1.30 -30.04 -3.01
C THR A 201 1.94 -29.20 -4.13
N PHE A 202 3.20 -29.49 -4.43
CA PHE A 202 3.95 -28.97 -5.56
C PHE A 202 4.55 -30.16 -6.31
N CYS A 203 3.93 -30.54 -7.43
CA CYS A 203 4.28 -31.72 -8.22
C CYS A 203 4.43 -33.00 -7.36
N GLY A 204 3.51 -33.19 -6.40
CA GLY A 204 3.50 -34.33 -5.47
C GLY A 204 4.33 -34.16 -4.19
N ILE A 205 5.10 -33.08 -4.05
CA ILE A 205 5.77 -32.74 -2.79
C ILE A 205 4.77 -32.00 -1.89
N PRO A 206 4.56 -32.41 -0.62
CA PRO A 206 3.73 -31.65 0.32
C PRO A 206 4.17 -30.19 0.46
N VAL A 207 3.20 -29.27 0.37
CA VAL A 207 3.38 -27.84 0.61
C VAL A 207 2.72 -27.47 1.93
N ARG A 208 3.49 -26.80 2.78
CA ARG A 208 3.06 -26.27 4.07
C ARG A 208 3.35 -24.78 4.10
N VAL A 209 2.37 -23.95 4.45
CA VAL A 209 2.60 -22.51 4.65
C VAL A 209 2.62 -22.25 6.15
N ARG A 210 3.82 -22.06 6.69
CA ARG A 210 4.02 -21.85 8.12
C ARG A 210 3.45 -20.52 8.59
N PHE A 211 3.66 -19.46 7.80
CA PHE A 211 3.22 -18.13 8.16
C PHE A 211 2.85 -17.31 6.93
N MET A 212 1.72 -16.60 7.00
CA MET A 212 1.33 -15.60 6.02
C MET A 212 1.10 -14.25 6.72
N GLY A 213 2.03 -13.31 6.59
CA GLY A 213 1.97 -11.97 7.16
C GLY A 213 1.53 -10.93 6.15
N LEU A 214 0.34 -10.36 6.32
CA LEU A 214 -0.26 -9.41 5.40
C LEU A 214 -0.42 -8.04 6.07
N PHE A 215 -0.05 -6.98 5.34
CA PHE A 215 -0.36 -5.61 5.69
C PHE A 215 -1.39 -5.06 4.70
N ASP A 216 -2.56 -4.73 5.20
CA ASP A 216 -3.58 -3.92 4.56
C ASP A 216 -3.85 -4.27 3.08
N THR A 217 -4.25 -5.51 2.81
CA THR A 217 -4.52 -6.03 1.45
C THR A 217 -5.44 -5.14 0.63
N VAL A 218 -5.01 -4.76 -0.57
CA VAL A 218 -5.81 -4.01 -1.56
C VAL A 218 -5.77 -4.76 -2.89
N ALA A 219 -6.89 -5.34 -3.31
CA ALA A 219 -6.95 -6.10 -4.57
C ALA A 219 -7.58 -5.34 -5.74
N SER A 220 -8.14 -4.15 -5.51
CA SER A 220 -8.81 -3.35 -6.54
C SER A 220 -7.90 -2.31 -7.23
N VAL A 221 -8.42 -1.76 -8.34
CA VAL A 221 -7.75 -0.79 -9.20
C VAL A 221 -8.54 0.49 -9.38
N GLY A 222 -7.83 1.61 -9.23
CA GLY A 222 -8.21 2.93 -9.74
C GLY A 222 -9.67 3.37 -9.49
N LEU A 223 -10.15 4.22 -10.41
CA LEU A 223 -11.48 4.84 -10.37
C LEU A 223 -12.66 3.85 -10.50
N ALA A 224 -12.42 2.55 -10.68
CA ALA A 224 -13.50 1.57 -10.80
C ALA A 224 -14.36 1.48 -9.52
N ASP A 225 -13.76 1.70 -8.34
CA ASP A 225 -14.48 1.87 -7.07
C ASP A 225 -15.01 3.31 -6.85
N ALA A 226 -14.48 4.29 -7.59
CA ALA A 226 -14.87 5.71 -7.52
C ALA A 226 -16.15 6.04 -8.30
N TYR A 227 -16.55 5.16 -9.22
CA TYR A 227 -17.81 5.28 -9.94
C TYR A 227 -18.74 4.11 -9.54
N PRO A 228 -20.05 4.35 -9.35
CA PRO A 228 -21.02 3.33 -8.96
C PRO A 228 -21.38 2.42 -10.15
N LEU A 229 -20.39 1.73 -10.70
CA LEU A 229 -20.55 0.67 -11.69
C LEU A 229 -20.65 -0.69 -10.95
N PRO A 230 -21.42 -1.68 -11.46
CA PRO A 230 -21.58 -2.99 -10.83
C PRO A 230 -20.35 -3.89 -11.09
N VAL A 231 -19.15 -3.36 -10.90
CA VAL A 231 -17.88 -4.09 -10.98
C VAL A 231 -17.14 -3.88 -9.66
N ASP A 232 -16.55 -4.94 -9.10
CA ASP A 232 -15.84 -4.90 -7.82
C ASP A 232 -14.44 -4.27 -7.91
N GLY A 233 -14.03 -3.86 -9.12
CA GLY A 233 -12.74 -3.22 -9.38
C GLY A 233 -11.52 -4.11 -9.19
N HIS A 234 -11.67 -5.42 -8.95
CA HIS A 234 -10.52 -6.29 -8.64
C HIS A 234 -9.62 -6.52 -9.86
N MET A 235 -8.30 -6.59 -9.62
CA MET A 235 -7.32 -6.95 -10.64
C MET A 235 -7.59 -8.37 -11.16
N HIS A 236 -7.22 -8.66 -12.41
CA HIS A 236 -7.41 -10.00 -12.96
C HIS A 236 -6.64 -11.09 -12.16
N TRP A 237 -5.53 -10.72 -11.51
CA TRP A 237 -4.75 -11.54 -10.59
C TRP A 237 -5.14 -11.35 -9.11
N GLY A 238 -6.11 -10.48 -8.83
CA GLY A 238 -6.69 -10.22 -7.51
C GLY A 238 -8.12 -10.72 -7.37
N LYS A 239 -8.60 -11.63 -8.22
CA LYS A 239 -9.98 -12.14 -8.16
C LYS A 239 -10.27 -12.80 -6.80
N LYS A 240 -11.50 -12.67 -6.31
CA LYS A 240 -12.00 -13.30 -5.06
C LYS A 240 -11.49 -14.73 -4.82
N ALA A 241 -11.56 -15.60 -5.82
CA ALA A 241 -11.11 -17.00 -5.71
C ALA A 241 -9.62 -17.14 -5.37
N LEU A 242 -8.79 -16.19 -5.81
CA LEU A 242 -7.35 -16.15 -5.56
C LEU A 242 -6.97 -15.47 -4.24
N LEU A 243 -7.94 -14.85 -3.55
CA LEU A 243 -7.70 -14.17 -2.27
C LEU A 243 -8.09 -15.02 -1.06
N THR A 244 -8.60 -16.23 -1.26
CA THR A 244 -8.88 -17.13 -0.13
C THR A 244 -7.60 -17.57 0.58
N ILE A 245 -7.69 -17.92 1.86
CA ILE A 245 -6.58 -18.47 2.64
C ILE A 245 -6.75 -20.00 2.67
N PRO A 246 -5.91 -20.77 1.96
CA PRO A 246 -6.02 -22.23 1.95
C PRO A 246 -5.71 -22.88 3.29
N ASP A 247 -6.23 -24.09 3.52
CA ASP A 247 -6.07 -24.84 4.78
C ASP A 247 -4.60 -25.23 5.09
N CYS A 248 -3.72 -25.24 4.09
CA CYS A 248 -2.28 -25.48 4.29
C CYS A 248 -1.54 -24.29 4.93
N VAL A 249 -2.23 -23.16 5.14
CA VAL A 249 -1.74 -22.04 5.93
C VAL A 249 -1.99 -22.31 7.40
N GLU A 250 -0.93 -22.48 8.17
CA GLU A 250 -1.05 -22.80 9.60
C GLU A 250 -1.36 -21.54 10.43
N GLN A 251 -0.84 -20.40 9.99
CA GLN A 251 -1.19 -19.10 10.56
C GLN A 251 -1.13 -17.98 9.51
N CYS A 252 -2.23 -17.24 9.38
CA CYS A 252 -2.31 -15.99 8.65
C CYS A 252 -2.54 -14.84 9.64
N VAL A 253 -1.73 -13.78 9.55
CA VAL A 253 -1.90 -12.54 10.30
C VAL A 253 -2.09 -11.41 9.31
N HIS A 254 -3.21 -10.70 9.38
CA HIS A 254 -3.51 -9.56 8.53
C HIS A 254 -3.71 -8.31 9.38
N MET A 255 -2.82 -7.33 9.23
CA MET A 255 -2.89 -6.04 9.91
C MET A 255 -3.56 -5.00 9.01
N VAL A 256 -4.63 -4.37 9.47
CA VAL A 256 -5.49 -3.48 8.67
C VAL A 256 -5.44 -2.04 9.20
N ALA A 257 -5.37 -1.07 8.30
CA ALA A 257 -5.35 0.36 8.63
C ALA A 257 -6.74 0.91 8.96
N ALA A 258 -6.90 1.48 10.15
CA ALA A 258 -8.19 1.97 10.65
C ALA A 258 -8.62 3.33 10.09
N HIS A 259 -7.66 4.20 9.74
CA HIS A 259 -7.95 5.57 9.30
C HIS A 259 -8.00 5.71 7.77
N GLU A 260 -7.55 4.69 7.02
CA GLU A 260 -7.60 4.71 5.56
C GLU A 260 -9.04 4.74 5.04
N ASN A 261 -9.33 5.65 4.10
CA ASN A 261 -10.68 5.90 3.60
C ASN A 261 -10.71 6.36 2.14
N ARG A 262 -9.57 6.30 1.43
CA ARG A 262 -9.50 6.49 -0.02
C ARG A 262 -10.42 5.54 -0.74
N VAL A 263 -10.92 5.97 -1.90
CA VAL A 263 -11.80 5.11 -2.70
C VAL A 263 -11.02 4.03 -3.41
N SER A 264 -9.83 4.36 -3.89
CA SER A 264 -8.89 3.44 -4.51
C SER A 264 -8.20 2.44 -3.56
N PHE A 265 -8.48 2.48 -2.25
CA PHE A 265 -7.85 1.61 -1.24
C PHE A 265 -8.89 0.87 -0.35
N PRO A 266 -9.87 0.16 -0.94
CA PRO A 266 -10.67 -0.77 -0.15
C PRO A 266 -9.78 -1.87 0.43
N VAL A 267 -10.16 -2.41 1.58
CA VAL A 267 -9.43 -3.54 2.17
C VAL A 267 -10.13 -4.86 1.88
N ASP A 268 -9.34 -5.84 1.42
CA ASP A 268 -9.73 -7.24 1.32
C ASP A 268 -9.38 -7.97 2.61
N LEU A 269 -10.39 -8.19 3.44
CA LEU A 269 -10.29 -8.91 4.70
C LEU A 269 -9.87 -10.38 4.45
N VAL A 270 -9.31 -11.02 5.46
CA VAL A 270 -9.04 -12.47 5.45
C VAL A 270 -10.25 -13.31 5.86
N ARG A 271 -11.37 -12.64 6.15
CA ARG A 271 -12.66 -13.24 6.48
C ARG A 271 -13.23 -14.03 5.30
N ALA A 272 -13.77 -15.22 5.57
CA ALA A 272 -14.50 -16.03 4.59
C ALA A 272 -16.01 -15.90 4.83
N GLY A 273 -16.68 -15.09 4.02
CA GLY A 273 -18.08 -14.73 4.27
C GLY A 273 -18.21 -13.87 5.53
N ASP A 274 -18.93 -14.38 6.53
CA ASP A 274 -19.18 -13.69 7.81
C ASP A 274 -18.32 -14.21 8.96
N THR A 275 -17.34 -15.10 8.70
CA THR A 275 -16.50 -15.68 9.76
C THR A 275 -15.04 -15.74 9.38
N TYR A 276 -14.16 -15.61 10.37
CA TYR A 276 -12.73 -15.82 10.18
C TYR A 276 -12.39 -17.31 10.26
N PRO A 277 -11.57 -17.83 9.34
CA PRO A 277 -10.95 -19.16 9.49
C PRO A 277 -10.12 -19.25 10.78
N ASP A 278 -10.07 -20.42 11.42
CA ASP A 278 -9.41 -20.60 12.72
C ASP A 278 -7.89 -20.38 12.69
N ASN A 279 -7.28 -20.41 11.50
CA ASN A 279 -5.87 -20.11 11.25
C ASN A 279 -5.61 -18.62 10.93
N CYS A 280 -6.65 -17.78 10.86
CA CYS A 280 -6.53 -16.38 10.47
C CYS A 280 -6.73 -15.44 11.66
N LEU A 281 -5.88 -14.42 11.72
CA LEU A 281 -5.93 -13.35 12.70
C LEU A 281 -5.96 -12.00 11.97
N GLU A 282 -7.04 -11.25 12.12
CA GLU A 282 -7.15 -9.89 11.59
C GLU A 282 -7.05 -8.87 12.72
N ILE A 283 -6.09 -7.95 12.62
CA ILE A 283 -5.75 -6.96 13.65
C ILE A 283 -5.91 -5.56 13.07
N VAL A 284 -6.70 -4.71 13.73
CA VAL A 284 -6.94 -3.33 13.27
C VAL A 284 -5.98 -2.38 13.96
N TYR A 285 -5.09 -1.74 13.20
CA TYR A 285 -4.11 -0.78 13.70
C TYR A 285 -4.53 0.66 13.40
N PRO A 286 -4.24 1.62 14.32
CA PRO A 286 -4.36 3.03 13.99
C PRO A 286 -3.38 3.41 12.88
N GLY A 287 -3.80 4.34 12.03
CA GLY A 287 -3.00 4.87 10.94
C GLY A 287 -3.68 4.74 9.59
N MET A 288 -3.10 5.38 8.58
CA MET A 288 -3.42 5.20 7.17
C MET A 288 -2.72 3.96 6.59
N HIS A 289 -2.94 3.68 5.30
CA HIS A 289 -2.39 2.50 4.61
C HIS A 289 -0.89 2.26 4.86
N ALA A 290 -0.06 3.29 4.64
CA ALA A 290 1.40 3.20 4.81
C ALA A 290 1.87 3.46 6.26
N ASP A 291 0.98 3.91 7.16
CA ASP A 291 1.26 3.86 8.60
C ASP A 291 1.23 2.42 9.13
N VAL A 292 0.54 1.51 8.44
CA VAL A 292 0.52 0.08 8.80
C VAL A 292 1.56 -0.71 8.00
N GLY A 293 1.61 -0.52 6.69
CA GLY A 293 2.53 -1.26 5.82
C GLY A 293 3.95 -0.70 5.71
N GLY A 294 4.19 0.51 6.21
CA GLY A 294 5.40 1.29 5.87
C GLY A 294 5.29 1.91 4.47
N GLY A 295 6.13 2.90 4.18
CA GLY A 295 6.10 3.61 2.89
C GLY A 295 6.31 5.13 3.00
N TYR A 296 5.94 5.74 4.14
CA TYR A 296 6.21 7.15 4.38
C TYR A 296 7.70 7.40 4.65
N GLY A 297 8.25 8.48 4.11
CA GLY A 297 9.58 8.99 4.41
C GLY A 297 9.67 9.63 5.80
N LEU A 298 10.90 9.94 6.24
CA LEU A 298 11.15 10.47 7.59
C LEU A 298 10.48 11.82 7.86
N ARG A 299 10.28 12.62 6.81
CA ARG A 299 9.79 14.01 6.91
C ARG A 299 8.43 14.21 6.26
N ASP A 300 7.82 13.14 5.74
CA ASP A 300 6.55 13.22 5.05
C ASP A 300 5.51 13.85 5.98
N GLN A 301 4.83 14.87 5.47
CA GLN A 301 3.84 15.67 6.17
C GLN A 301 4.33 16.26 7.51
N GLY A 302 5.63 16.36 7.74
CA GLY A 302 6.19 16.84 9.01
C GLY A 302 5.86 15.94 10.21
N LYS A 303 5.49 14.68 9.99
CA LYS A 303 5.23 13.70 11.05
C LYS A 303 6.52 13.30 11.76
N GLY A 304 6.43 13.09 13.07
CA GLY A 304 7.57 12.83 13.94
C GLY A 304 7.30 13.23 15.39
N THR A 305 8.27 12.97 16.26
CA THR A 305 8.15 13.23 17.70
C THR A 305 8.49 14.68 18.02
N GLN A 306 7.54 15.41 18.59
CA GLN A 306 7.75 16.77 19.07
C GLN A 306 8.54 16.75 20.38
N LEU A 307 9.60 17.56 20.42
CA LEU A 307 10.48 17.69 21.58
C LEU A 307 10.07 18.88 22.46
N ALA A 308 10.59 18.91 23.68
CA ALA A 308 10.26 19.94 24.67
C ALA A 308 10.63 21.37 24.23
N ASP A 309 11.58 21.53 23.30
CA ASP A 309 11.97 22.81 22.71
C ASP A 309 11.08 23.25 21.54
N GLY A 310 10.07 22.45 21.19
CA GLY A 310 9.14 22.69 20.09
C GLY A 310 9.62 22.21 18.72
N SER A 311 10.84 21.67 18.60
CA SER A 311 11.32 21.04 17.38
C SER A 311 10.70 19.66 17.16
N VAL A 312 10.78 19.13 15.93
CA VAL A 312 10.30 17.79 15.58
C VAL A 312 11.47 16.88 15.20
N ARG A 313 11.54 15.73 15.85
CA ARG A 313 12.49 14.66 15.57
C ARG A 313 11.90 13.70 14.53
N HIS A 314 12.69 13.43 13.49
CA HIS A 314 12.30 12.64 12.32
C HIS A 314 13.19 11.40 12.17
N LEU A 315 13.20 10.52 13.17
CA LEU A 315 13.95 9.26 13.10
C LEU A 315 13.06 8.13 12.56
N GLN A 316 13.69 7.05 12.07
CA GLN A 316 12.96 5.82 11.74
C GLN A 316 12.12 5.32 12.92
N ALA A 317 12.66 5.46 14.14
CA ALA A 317 12.00 5.07 15.38
C ALA A 317 10.73 5.88 15.71
N ASP A 318 10.53 7.04 15.06
CA ASP A 318 9.38 7.91 15.28
C ASP A 318 8.23 7.62 14.29
N LYS A 319 8.37 6.64 13.39
CA LYS A 319 7.33 6.30 12.41
C LYS A 319 6.31 5.34 13.01
N LEU A 320 5.01 5.64 12.87
CA LEU A 320 3.94 4.77 13.35
C LEU A 320 4.04 3.33 12.82
N SER A 321 4.53 3.15 11.59
CA SER A 321 4.72 1.84 10.96
C SER A 321 5.74 0.93 11.65
N GLN A 322 6.54 1.45 12.58
CA GLN A 322 7.42 0.64 13.42
C GLN A 322 6.65 -0.27 14.37
N ILE A 323 5.47 0.14 14.84
CA ILE A 323 4.65 -0.66 15.76
C ILE A 323 4.15 -1.96 15.08
N PRO A 324 3.40 -1.93 13.96
CA PRO A 324 2.97 -3.14 13.28
C PRO A 324 4.13 -3.95 12.68
N LEU A 325 5.25 -3.31 12.32
CA LEU A 325 6.46 -4.02 11.91
C LEU A 325 6.99 -4.94 13.01
N ASN A 326 7.17 -4.41 14.22
CA ASN A 326 7.68 -5.16 15.36
C ASN A 326 6.71 -6.28 15.77
N ASP A 327 5.40 -6.02 15.77
CA ASP A 327 4.41 -7.06 16.06
C ASP A 327 4.45 -8.18 15.01
N MET A 328 4.52 -7.84 13.71
CA MET A 328 4.60 -8.86 12.65
C MET A 328 5.91 -9.65 12.74
N TYR A 329 7.03 -8.99 13.04
CA TYR A 329 8.32 -9.64 13.24
C TYR A 329 8.29 -10.66 14.38
N GLU A 330 7.79 -10.27 15.55
CA GLU A 330 7.65 -11.16 16.71
C GLU A 330 6.72 -12.33 16.41
N ARG A 331 5.60 -12.07 15.74
CA ARG A 331 4.65 -13.11 15.33
C ARG A 331 5.26 -14.12 14.36
N ALA A 332 6.04 -13.65 13.39
CA ALA A 332 6.74 -14.49 12.42
C ALA A 332 7.85 -15.32 13.10
N LEU A 333 8.63 -14.71 14.00
CA LEU A 333 9.63 -15.42 14.80
C LEU A 333 8.99 -16.54 15.63
N GLN A 334 7.90 -16.25 16.33
CA GLN A 334 7.17 -17.22 17.15
C GLN A 334 6.58 -18.36 16.33
N ALA A 335 6.13 -18.07 15.10
CA ALA A 335 5.66 -19.08 14.15
C ALA A 335 6.80 -19.94 13.59
N GLY A 336 8.06 -19.57 13.80
CA GLY A 336 9.26 -20.32 13.37
C GLY A 336 9.79 -19.92 12.00
N VAL A 337 9.46 -18.72 11.51
CA VAL A 337 10.04 -18.16 10.27
C VAL A 337 11.56 -17.96 10.47
N PRO A 338 12.41 -18.31 9.48
CA PRO A 338 13.86 -18.19 9.58
C PRO A 338 14.30 -16.72 9.44
N LEU A 339 14.14 -15.97 10.53
CA LEU A 339 14.57 -14.58 10.65
C LEU A 339 15.81 -14.47 11.55
N ILE A 340 16.67 -13.50 11.26
CA ILE A 340 17.75 -13.06 12.15
C ILE A 340 17.12 -12.50 13.41
N ARG A 341 17.58 -12.93 14.59
CA ARG A 341 17.14 -12.38 15.87
C ARG A 341 17.71 -10.98 16.05
N ILE A 342 16.91 -10.02 16.53
CA ILE A 342 17.36 -8.64 16.79
C ILE A 342 18.63 -8.60 17.62
N SER A 343 18.74 -9.44 18.66
CA SER A 343 19.93 -9.52 19.53
C SER A 343 21.22 -9.96 18.82
N GLN A 344 21.14 -10.41 17.57
CA GLN A 344 22.26 -10.88 16.75
C GLN A 344 22.60 -9.89 15.62
N VAL A 345 21.87 -8.79 15.50
CA VAL A 345 22.15 -7.73 14.53
C VAL A 345 23.24 -6.83 15.11
N ASP A 346 24.41 -6.75 14.46
CA ASP A 346 25.51 -5.88 14.92
C ASP A 346 25.05 -4.42 15.03
N ILE A 347 25.39 -3.80 16.18
CA ILE A 347 24.97 -2.47 16.72
C ILE A 347 25.51 -1.29 15.89
N GLY A 348 25.41 -1.36 14.56
CA GLY A 348 26.12 -0.44 13.68
C GLY A 348 25.42 -0.04 12.38
N ARG A 349 24.25 -0.57 12.01
CA ARG A 349 23.51 -0.11 10.81
C ARG A 349 22.06 -0.60 10.64
N SER A 350 21.56 -1.54 11.46
CA SER A 350 20.24 -2.17 11.26
C SER A 350 19.37 -2.31 12.51
N GLU A 351 19.83 -1.89 13.70
CA GLU A 351 18.94 -1.69 14.86
C GLU A 351 18.00 -0.47 14.67
N SER A 352 18.34 0.48 13.78
CA SER A 352 17.54 1.69 13.56
C SER A 352 16.21 1.45 12.86
N ASP A 353 16.08 0.39 12.05
CA ASP A 353 14.89 0.15 11.23
C ASP A 353 13.81 -0.67 11.94
N LEU A 354 14.10 -1.22 13.12
CA LEU A 354 13.12 -1.83 14.03
C LEU A 354 12.90 -1.02 15.32
N ALA A 355 13.74 -0.04 15.60
CA ALA A 355 13.57 0.81 16.77
C ALA A 355 12.16 1.44 16.80
N ILE A 356 11.61 1.55 18.01
CA ILE A 356 10.43 2.35 18.33
C ILE A 356 10.89 3.33 19.40
N SER A 357 10.64 4.62 19.20
CA SER A 357 10.97 5.60 20.22
C SER A 357 10.05 5.44 21.43
N PRO A 358 10.55 5.64 22.66
CA PRO A 358 9.70 5.59 23.85
C PRO A 358 8.48 6.50 23.74
N GLU A 359 8.66 7.69 23.17
CA GLU A 359 7.58 8.67 22.99
C GLU A 359 6.49 8.16 22.05
N LEU A 360 6.86 7.50 20.95
CA LEU A 360 5.90 6.85 20.05
C LEU A 360 5.16 5.71 20.76
N GLN A 361 5.88 4.86 21.50
CA GLN A 361 5.26 3.74 22.20
C GLN A 361 4.26 4.22 23.26
N ASP A 362 4.65 5.21 24.07
CA ASP A 362 3.78 5.77 25.11
C ASP A 362 2.55 6.45 24.50
N SER A 363 2.73 7.18 23.39
CA SER A 363 1.63 7.84 22.66
C SER A 363 0.66 6.82 22.04
N PHE A 364 1.19 5.74 21.47
CA PHE A 364 0.40 4.63 20.94
C PHE A 364 -0.41 3.94 22.04
N ASP A 365 0.22 3.61 23.17
CA ASP A 365 -0.44 2.97 24.31
C ASP A 365 -1.56 3.86 24.88
N ALA A 366 -1.29 5.16 25.03
CA ALA A 366 -2.28 6.14 25.48
C ALA A 366 -3.46 6.26 24.52
N TYR A 367 -3.21 6.29 23.21
CA TYR A 367 -4.27 6.29 22.20
C TYR A 367 -5.12 5.01 22.27
N MET A 368 -4.48 3.84 22.32
CA MET A 368 -5.18 2.56 22.40
C MET A 368 -6.01 2.42 23.69
N ALA A 369 -5.55 2.97 24.81
CA ALA A 369 -6.31 2.99 26.07
C ALA A 369 -7.60 3.84 26.00
N GLN A 370 -7.72 4.78 25.06
CA GLN A 370 -8.96 5.55 24.86
C GLN A 370 -9.99 4.80 24.00
N LEU A 371 -9.58 3.70 23.36
CA LEU A 371 -10.46 2.81 22.61
C LEU A 371 -11.07 1.70 23.49
N THR A 372 -11.15 1.89 24.81
CA THR A 372 -11.61 0.91 25.83
C THR A 372 -13.01 0.32 25.61
N ALA A 373 -13.83 0.89 24.72
CA ALA A 373 -15.10 0.29 24.30
C ALA A 373 -14.94 -0.84 23.26
N LEU A 374 -13.75 -0.97 22.64
CA LEU A 374 -13.39 -2.06 21.76
C LEU A 374 -12.74 -3.16 22.60
N GLN A 375 -13.52 -4.16 23.00
CA GLN A 375 -12.94 -5.39 23.51
C GLN A 375 -12.35 -6.18 22.32
N GLY A 376 -11.15 -6.75 22.46
CA GLY A 376 -10.71 -7.82 21.56
C GLY A 376 -11.80 -8.88 21.44
N GLY A 377 -12.26 -9.16 20.23
CA GLY A 377 -13.54 -9.86 20.07
C GLY A 377 -14.62 -9.15 19.27
N ALA A 378 -14.41 -7.92 18.82
CA ALA A 378 -15.42 -7.16 18.06
C ALA A 378 -15.27 -7.36 16.53
N PRO A 379 -16.38 -7.27 15.78
CA PRO A 379 -16.33 -7.22 14.32
C PRO A 379 -15.41 -6.09 13.83
N VAL A 380 -14.72 -6.30 12.71
CA VAL A 380 -13.80 -5.32 12.11
C VAL A 380 -14.45 -3.94 11.89
N THR A 381 -15.74 -3.94 11.55
CA THR A 381 -16.52 -2.70 11.34
C THR A 381 -16.62 -1.87 12.61
N GLU A 382 -16.73 -2.48 13.79
CA GLU A 382 -16.78 -1.77 15.07
C GLU A 382 -15.42 -1.14 15.41
N HIS A 383 -14.33 -1.87 15.21
CA HIS A 383 -12.97 -1.33 15.35
C HIS A 383 -12.78 -0.10 14.46
N MET A 384 -13.09 -0.23 13.16
CA MET A 384 -13.01 0.88 12.20
C MET A 384 -13.81 2.11 12.67
N LEU A 385 -15.04 1.91 13.16
CA LEU A 385 -15.90 3.00 13.60
C LEU A 385 -15.39 3.70 14.87
N ALA A 386 -14.78 2.98 15.80
CA ALA A 386 -14.25 3.58 17.02
C ALA A 386 -13.01 4.45 16.75
N HIS A 387 -12.07 3.95 15.94
CA HIS A 387 -10.92 4.75 15.48
C HIS A 387 -11.39 6.03 14.74
N ARG A 388 -12.35 5.87 13.83
CA ARG A 388 -12.96 6.96 13.08
C ARG A 388 -13.58 8.03 13.98
N LYS A 389 -14.30 7.65 15.04
CA LYS A 389 -14.92 8.62 15.97
C LYS A 389 -13.88 9.55 16.58
N LEU A 390 -12.75 9.00 17.05
CA LEU A 390 -11.64 9.81 17.59
C LEU A 390 -11.04 10.70 16.51
N TYR A 391 -10.79 10.16 15.31
CA TYR A 391 -10.23 10.94 14.20
C TYR A 391 -11.12 12.14 13.82
N LEU A 392 -12.43 11.93 13.67
CA LEU A 392 -13.37 13.02 13.39
C LEU A 392 -13.46 14.02 14.54
N GLY A 393 -13.38 13.55 15.79
CA GLY A 393 -13.34 14.41 16.98
C GLY A 393 -12.15 15.36 16.97
N TRP A 394 -10.96 14.85 16.67
CA TRP A 394 -9.75 15.64 16.49
C TRP A 394 -9.86 16.63 15.32
N ARG A 395 -10.29 16.15 14.13
CA ARG A 395 -10.47 17.03 12.95
C ARG A 395 -11.43 18.19 13.22
N LYS A 396 -12.46 17.97 14.04
CA LYS A 396 -13.44 18.99 14.41
C LYS A 396 -12.85 20.09 15.30
N GLN A 397 -11.85 19.78 16.12
CA GLN A 397 -11.15 20.77 16.95
C GLN A 397 -10.30 21.74 16.11
N PHE A 398 -9.76 21.27 14.99
CA PHE A 398 -8.85 22.04 14.12
C PHE A 398 -9.41 22.25 12.72
N ILE A 399 -10.73 22.42 12.58
CA ILE A 399 -11.35 22.54 11.25
C ILE A 399 -11.06 23.89 10.58
N ALA A 400 -10.83 24.95 11.37
CA ALA A 400 -10.49 26.27 10.86
C ALA A 400 -9.09 26.24 10.23
N ASP A 401 -8.95 26.81 9.02
CA ASP A 401 -7.68 26.81 8.29
C ASP A 401 -6.56 27.50 9.10
N GLU A 402 -6.90 28.55 9.86
CA GLU A 402 -5.98 29.28 10.75
C GLU A 402 -5.41 28.34 11.83
N ASP A 403 -6.26 27.61 12.55
CA ASP A 403 -5.83 26.68 13.60
C ASP A 403 -5.07 25.48 13.01
N PHE A 404 -5.59 24.89 11.94
CA PHE A 404 -4.98 23.72 11.29
C PHE A 404 -3.57 24.03 10.77
N SER A 405 -3.38 25.21 10.19
CA SER A 405 -2.08 25.65 9.66
C SER A 405 -1.01 25.82 10.75
N GLN A 406 -1.41 25.99 12.01
CA GLN A 406 -0.49 26.14 13.15
C GLN A 406 -0.12 24.81 13.81
N LEU A 407 -0.76 23.70 13.44
CA LEU A 407 -0.38 22.39 13.93
C LEU A 407 1.08 22.09 13.60
N SER A 408 1.77 21.41 14.51
CA SER A 408 3.22 21.20 14.41
C SER A 408 3.59 20.51 13.11
N PHE A 409 2.90 19.43 12.75
CA PHE A 409 3.21 18.66 11.53
C PHE A 409 3.01 19.50 10.24
N VAL A 410 2.01 20.37 10.19
CA VAL A 410 1.75 21.24 9.01
C VAL A 410 2.85 22.30 8.86
N ARG A 411 3.34 22.85 9.97
CA ARG A 411 4.45 23.82 9.94
C ARG A 411 5.77 23.17 9.53
N HIS A 412 5.98 21.91 9.93
CA HIS A 412 7.21 21.16 9.65
C HIS A 412 7.16 20.32 8.36
N SER A 413 6.03 20.29 7.64
CA SER A 413 5.92 19.60 6.35
C SER A 413 6.67 20.34 5.24
N GLY A 414 6.97 19.64 4.14
CA GLY A 414 7.47 20.28 2.92
C GLY A 414 6.48 21.27 2.33
N ASP A 415 6.93 22.17 1.46
CA ASP A 415 6.09 23.24 0.89
C ASP A 415 4.91 22.67 0.09
N GLN A 416 5.16 21.67 -0.76
CA GLN A 416 4.10 20.98 -1.51
C GLN A 416 3.08 20.33 -0.57
N GLU A 417 3.57 19.56 0.40
CA GLU A 417 2.72 18.85 1.36
C GLU A 417 1.89 19.82 2.21
N ARG A 418 2.44 20.99 2.53
CA ARG A 418 1.72 22.03 3.29
C ARG A 418 0.53 22.55 2.51
N VAL A 419 0.72 22.84 1.21
CA VAL A 419 -0.38 23.22 0.31
C VAL A 419 -1.44 22.12 0.32
N ASP A 420 -1.01 20.87 0.17
CA ASP A 420 -1.89 19.73 0.09
C ASP A 420 -2.71 19.46 1.37
N LEU A 421 -2.07 19.59 2.52
CA LEU A 421 -2.71 19.46 3.83
C LEU A 421 -3.76 20.54 4.06
N ILE A 422 -3.41 21.80 3.75
CA ILE A 422 -4.31 22.95 3.92
C ILE A 422 -5.50 22.85 2.96
N GLU A 423 -5.27 22.53 1.68
CA GLU A 423 -6.34 22.35 0.70
C GLU A 423 -7.27 21.20 1.08
N ALA A 424 -6.72 20.06 1.50
CA ALA A 424 -7.53 18.92 1.93
C ALA A 424 -8.37 19.28 3.19
N ASN A 425 -7.82 20.03 4.15
CA ASN A 425 -8.59 20.56 5.29
C ASN A 425 -9.70 21.51 4.84
N ARG A 426 -9.41 22.43 3.93
CA ARG A 426 -10.40 23.38 3.40
C ARG A 426 -11.56 22.65 2.71
N GLN A 427 -11.27 21.60 1.94
CA GLN A 427 -12.29 20.76 1.33
C GLN A 427 -13.15 20.05 2.39
N LEU A 428 -12.57 19.56 3.49
CA LEU A 428 -13.34 19.01 4.61
C LEU A 428 -14.24 20.07 5.23
N ARG A 429 -13.71 21.27 5.51
CA ARG A 429 -14.44 22.40 6.09
C ARG A 429 -15.64 22.78 5.23
N GLN A 430 -15.43 22.99 3.94
CA GLN A 430 -16.50 23.26 2.98
C GLN A 430 -17.55 22.15 2.98
N ARG A 431 -17.13 20.88 3.05
CA ARG A 431 -18.06 19.75 3.14
C ARG A 431 -18.89 19.78 4.41
N VAL A 432 -18.31 20.01 5.59
CA VAL A 432 -19.07 20.02 6.85
C VAL A 432 -19.95 21.26 7.01
N GLU A 433 -19.52 22.42 6.50
CA GLU A 433 -20.29 23.67 6.53
C GLU A 433 -21.64 23.55 5.80
N MET A 434 -21.69 22.78 4.70
CA MET A 434 -22.94 22.47 3.99
C MET A 434 -24.02 21.82 4.88
N PHE A 435 -23.63 21.19 6.00
CA PHE A 435 -24.54 20.55 6.96
C PHE A 435 -24.84 21.41 8.18
N GLY A 436 -24.19 22.56 8.33
CA GLY A 436 -24.42 23.50 9.43
C GLY A 436 -25.78 24.21 9.36
N ASN A 437 -26.42 24.23 8.19
CA ASN A 437 -27.73 24.83 7.94
C ASN A 437 -28.80 23.75 7.65
N ASP A 438 -29.89 23.73 8.43
CA ASP A 438 -30.99 22.77 8.29
C ASP A 438 -31.70 22.82 6.91
N ALA A 439 -31.71 23.96 6.23
CA ALA A 439 -32.25 24.09 4.87
C ALA A 439 -31.34 23.46 3.82
N GLN A 440 -30.03 23.74 3.88
CA GLN A 440 -29.04 23.14 2.99
C GLN A 440 -28.89 21.63 3.23
N ARG A 441 -28.95 21.19 4.49
CA ARG A 441 -29.00 19.77 4.86
C ARG A 441 -30.20 19.07 4.23
N ARG A 442 -31.40 19.65 4.35
CA ARG A 442 -32.62 19.09 3.74
C ARG A 442 -32.48 19.00 2.22
N GLN A 443 -32.02 20.08 1.58
CA GLN A 443 -31.81 20.09 0.13
C GLN A 443 -30.77 19.05 -0.33
N PHE A 444 -29.69 18.85 0.43
CA PHE A 444 -28.70 17.82 0.17
C PHE A 444 -29.29 16.41 0.32
N LEU A 445 -30.03 16.15 1.41
CA LEU A 445 -30.66 14.85 1.67
C LEU A 445 -31.74 14.53 0.61
N GLU A 446 -32.50 15.53 0.15
CA GLU A 446 -33.48 15.41 -0.93
C GLU A 446 -32.81 15.13 -2.28
N ARG A 447 -31.77 15.89 -2.64
CA ARG A 447 -31.00 15.65 -3.88
C ARG A 447 -30.34 14.26 -3.91
N ASN A 448 -29.89 13.77 -2.75
CA ASN A 448 -29.22 12.48 -2.63
C ASN A 448 -30.15 11.35 -2.16
N GLN A 449 -31.46 11.57 -2.13
CA GLN A 449 -32.44 10.57 -1.69
C GLN A 449 -32.35 9.30 -2.55
N TYR A 450 -32.04 9.47 -3.85
CA TYR A 450 -31.87 8.41 -4.86
C TYR A 450 -30.40 8.08 -5.19
N SER A 451 -29.43 8.65 -4.47
CA SER A 451 -28.01 8.30 -4.64
C SER A 451 -27.75 6.85 -4.21
N LEU A 452 -26.89 6.15 -4.97
CA LEU A 452 -26.36 4.82 -4.65
C LEU A 452 -25.39 4.83 -3.45
N ALA A 453 -25.13 6.01 -2.87
CA ALA A 453 -24.40 6.16 -1.63
C ALA A 453 -25.02 5.33 -0.49
N SER A 454 -24.18 4.68 0.30
CA SER A 454 -24.58 3.81 1.42
C SER A 454 -25.44 4.57 2.44
N PRO A 455 -26.33 3.90 3.19
CA PRO A 455 -27.12 4.52 4.26
C PRO A 455 -26.27 5.30 5.30
N MET A 456 -25.01 4.92 5.50
CA MET A 456 -24.10 5.60 6.41
C MET A 456 -23.42 6.83 5.79
N GLU A 457 -23.25 6.88 4.47
CA GLU A 457 -22.94 8.11 3.72
C GLU A 457 -24.11 9.12 3.76
N LYS A 458 -25.33 8.67 4.10
CA LYS A 458 -26.46 9.57 4.41
C LYS A 458 -26.43 10.06 5.87
N GLY A 459 -25.68 9.39 6.75
CA GLY A 459 -25.61 9.64 8.20
C GLY A 459 -24.34 10.35 8.71
N PHE A 460 -23.31 10.57 7.90
CA PHE A 460 -22.02 11.12 8.38
C PHE A 460 -22.15 12.49 9.05
N HIS A 461 -23.15 13.30 8.68
CA HIS A 461 -23.38 14.59 9.32
C HIS A 461 -23.74 14.42 10.80
N LEU A 462 -24.41 13.32 11.17
CA LEU A 462 -24.66 12.93 12.55
C LEU A 462 -23.36 12.48 13.22
N GLU A 463 -22.54 11.67 12.55
CA GLU A 463 -21.23 11.27 13.08
C GLU A 463 -20.34 12.48 13.37
N TRP A 464 -20.26 13.45 12.46
CA TRP A 464 -19.52 14.70 12.66
C TRP A 464 -20.10 15.53 13.80
N ARG A 465 -21.43 15.67 13.85
CA ARG A 465 -22.12 16.43 14.91
C ARG A 465 -21.85 15.82 16.29
N HIS A 466 -21.89 14.50 16.39
CA HIS A 466 -21.72 13.73 17.63
C HIS A 466 -20.27 13.25 17.84
N ALA A 467 -19.33 13.65 17.00
CA ALA A 467 -17.92 13.33 17.17
C ALA A 467 -17.46 13.87 18.54
N PRO A 468 -16.82 13.04 19.38
CA PRO A 468 -16.43 13.42 20.72
C PRO A 468 -15.31 14.45 20.70
N ALA A 469 -15.20 15.26 21.75
CA ALA A 469 -13.94 15.93 22.02
C ALA A 469 -12.89 14.86 22.37
N VAL A 470 -11.68 14.98 21.82
CA VAL A 470 -10.58 14.07 22.12
C VAL A 470 -9.71 14.62 23.25
N THR A 471 -9.07 13.71 24.01
CA THR A 471 -8.09 14.10 25.02
C THR A 471 -6.80 14.62 24.36
N PRO A 472 -5.97 15.40 25.08
CA PRO A 472 -4.68 15.87 24.55
C PRO A 472 -3.79 14.75 24.03
N GLU A 473 -3.79 13.59 24.69
CA GLU A 473 -2.95 12.44 24.32
C GLU A 473 -3.39 11.86 22.96
N VAL A 474 -4.70 11.70 22.73
CA VAL A 474 -5.25 11.26 21.44
C VAL A 474 -4.95 12.29 20.36
N GLY A 475 -5.11 13.58 20.66
CA GLY A 475 -4.80 14.66 19.73
C GLY A 475 -3.33 14.64 19.31
N LEU A 476 -2.42 14.51 20.27
CA LEU A 476 -0.98 14.44 20.04
C LEU A 476 -0.57 13.21 19.25
N PHE A 477 -1.19 12.05 19.48
CA PHE A 477 -0.94 10.85 18.68
C PHE A 477 -1.33 11.05 17.20
N LEU A 478 -2.55 11.56 16.96
CA LEU A 478 -3.04 11.81 15.61
C LEU A 478 -2.22 12.90 14.89
N GLU A 479 -1.81 13.93 15.61
CA GLU A 479 -0.99 15.02 15.07
C GLU A 479 0.41 14.57 14.70
N GLN A 480 1.12 13.87 15.61
CA GLN A 480 2.54 13.54 15.44
C GLN A 480 2.77 12.34 14.54
N TYR A 481 1.90 11.33 14.57
CA TYR A 481 2.23 10.00 14.02
C TYR A 481 1.29 9.49 12.94
N VAL A 482 0.04 9.96 12.87
CA VAL A 482 -0.92 9.50 11.84
C VAL A 482 -0.87 10.43 10.63
N HIS A 483 -0.53 9.87 9.47
CA HIS A 483 -0.50 10.61 8.21
C HIS A 483 -1.92 10.89 7.68
N ASP A 484 -2.01 11.79 6.70
CA ASP A 484 -3.24 12.12 5.97
C ASP A 484 -3.12 11.65 4.53
N SER A 485 -3.69 10.47 4.24
CA SER A 485 -3.62 9.88 2.90
C SER A 485 -4.43 10.67 1.86
N ARG A 486 -5.41 11.49 2.28
CA ARG A 486 -6.15 12.37 1.37
C ARG A 486 -5.30 13.54 0.89
N ALA A 487 -4.53 14.12 1.80
CA ALA A 487 -3.65 15.23 1.46
C ALA A 487 -2.54 14.76 0.50
N HIS A 488 -1.88 13.64 0.83
CA HIS A 488 -0.70 13.15 0.11
C HIS A 488 -1.02 12.44 -1.22
N PHE A 489 -2.15 11.73 -1.34
CA PHE A 489 -2.45 10.95 -2.55
C PHE A 489 -3.12 11.82 -3.62
N VAL A 490 -2.33 12.26 -4.61
CA VAL A 490 -2.76 13.19 -5.65
C VAL A 490 -2.53 12.56 -7.03
N LEU A 491 -3.60 12.18 -7.72
CA LEU A 491 -3.51 11.42 -8.99
C LEU A 491 -3.17 12.28 -10.22
N THR A 492 -3.42 13.59 -10.12
CA THR A 492 -3.23 14.56 -11.20
C THR A 492 -1.81 15.10 -11.29
N ASP A 493 -0.97 14.81 -10.30
CA ASP A 493 0.36 15.37 -10.18
C ASP A 493 1.41 14.28 -10.34
N PRO A 494 2.67 14.64 -10.66
CA PRO A 494 3.78 13.72 -10.50
C PRO A 494 3.88 13.21 -9.06
N GLN A 495 4.14 11.92 -8.90
CA GLN A 495 4.26 11.26 -7.60
C GLN A 495 5.61 10.56 -7.44
N THR A 496 6.43 10.52 -8.49
CA THR A 496 7.75 9.90 -8.52
C THR A 496 8.75 10.84 -9.20
N GLU A 497 10.03 10.67 -8.92
CA GLU A 497 11.10 11.44 -9.56
C GLU A 497 11.08 11.30 -11.09
N ASP A 498 10.74 10.11 -11.60
CA ASP A 498 10.59 9.89 -13.04
C ASP A 498 9.39 10.64 -13.62
N GLU A 499 8.25 10.66 -12.94
CA GLU A 499 7.09 11.46 -13.38
C GLU A 499 7.43 12.96 -13.37
N HIS A 500 8.19 13.45 -12.38
CA HIS A 500 8.69 14.83 -12.35
C HIS A 500 9.63 15.12 -13.52
N ARG A 501 10.55 14.19 -13.82
CA ARG A 501 11.48 14.30 -14.95
C ARG A 501 10.73 14.33 -16.29
N VAL A 502 9.72 13.48 -16.46
CA VAL A 502 8.86 13.45 -17.66
C VAL A 502 8.10 14.76 -17.81
N LEU A 503 7.50 15.27 -16.72
CA LEU A 503 6.81 16.55 -16.74
C LEU A 503 7.76 17.70 -17.12
N HIS A 504 8.95 17.77 -16.50
CA HIS A 504 9.93 18.80 -16.83
C HIS A 504 10.36 18.74 -18.30
N GLN A 505 10.60 17.53 -18.83
CA GLN A 505 10.91 17.35 -20.26
C GLN A 505 9.78 17.82 -21.19
N SER A 506 8.52 17.58 -20.81
CA SER A 506 7.35 18.07 -21.55
C SER A 506 7.31 19.60 -21.56
N LEU A 507 7.48 20.24 -20.40
CA LEU A 507 7.48 21.72 -20.28
C LEU A 507 8.60 22.35 -21.13
N GLU A 508 9.80 21.75 -21.09
CA GLU A 508 10.93 22.18 -21.93
C GLU A 508 10.65 22.03 -23.43
N GLN A 509 9.97 20.96 -23.82
CA GLN A 509 9.58 20.72 -25.22
C GLN A 509 8.54 21.75 -25.68
N GLN A 510 7.49 21.98 -24.89
CA GLN A 510 6.46 22.98 -25.18
C GLN A 510 7.03 24.39 -25.32
N GLU A 511 7.99 24.79 -24.46
CA GLU A 511 8.68 26.08 -24.59
C GLU A 511 9.52 26.15 -25.87
N ARG A 512 10.25 25.10 -26.23
CA ARG A 512 11.00 25.06 -27.50
C ARG A 512 10.09 25.24 -28.71
N ASP A 513 8.99 24.49 -28.76
CA ASP A 513 8.04 24.53 -29.87
C ASP A 513 7.35 25.90 -29.96
N TYR A 514 6.98 26.49 -28.81
CA TYR A 514 6.45 27.84 -28.76
C TYR A 514 7.44 28.90 -29.27
N GLN A 515 8.72 28.83 -28.88
CA GLN A 515 9.74 29.78 -29.36
C GLN A 515 10.01 29.63 -30.86
N GLN A 516 10.00 28.39 -31.38
CA GLN A 516 10.11 28.14 -32.82
C GLN A 516 8.91 28.72 -33.57
N ALA A 517 7.68 28.46 -33.11
CA ALA A 517 6.47 29.00 -33.70
C ALA A 517 6.45 30.54 -33.65
N LEU A 518 6.86 31.14 -32.54
CA LEU A 518 6.93 32.59 -32.38
C LEU A 518 7.97 33.22 -33.31
N THR A 519 9.11 32.55 -33.51
CA THR A 519 10.15 33.00 -34.45
C THR A 519 9.68 32.90 -35.90
N ALA A 520 9.04 31.79 -36.27
CA ALA A 520 8.44 31.61 -37.59
C ALA A 520 7.36 32.68 -37.86
N TRP A 521 6.47 32.91 -36.89
CA TRP A 521 5.44 33.94 -36.96
C TRP A 521 6.03 35.35 -37.11
N ARG A 522 7.07 35.70 -36.33
CA ARG A 522 7.77 37.00 -36.46
C ARG A 522 8.41 37.17 -37.84
N THR A 523 8.96 36.10 -38.41
CA THR A 523 9.52 36.12 -39.77
C THR A 523 8.42 36.31 -40.80
N GLN A 524 7.31 35.60 -40.67
CA GLN A 524 6.14 35.74 -41.54
C GLN A 524 5.56 37.16 -41.48
N GLN A 525 5.41 37.74 -40.28
CA GLN A 525 4.91 39.11 -40.11
C GLN A 525 5.76 40.16 -40.85
N LYS A 526 7.09 39.98 -40.87
CA LYS A 526 7.98 40.86 -41.67
C LYS A 526 7.76 40.68 -43.17
N ALA A 527 7.60 39.45 -43.63
CA ALA A 527 7.31 39.14 -45.03
C ALA A 527 5.93 39.68 -45.46
N ASP A 528 4.91 39.51 -44.61
CA ASP A 528 3.55 40.01 -44.79
C ASP A 528 3.56 41.54 -44.88
N HIS A 529 4.27 42.22 -43.98
CA HIS A 529 4.43 43.68 -44.02
C HIS A 529 5.05 44.15 -45.34
N GLN A 530 6.12 43.48 -45.79
CA GLN A 530 6.76 43.80 -47.06
C GLN A 530 5.82 43.58 -48.26
N ALA A 531 5.05 42.48 -48.27
CA ALA A 531 4.08 42.18 -49.31
C ALA A 531 2.94 43.22 -49.36
N VAL A 532 2.48 43.71 -48.21
CA VAL A 532 1.51 44.80 -48.12
C VAL A 532 2.08 46.10 -48.69
N LEU A 533 3.35 46.44 -48.40
CA LEU A 533 4.03 47.59 -49.01
C LEU A 533 4.14 47.46 -50.55
N GLU A 534 4.22 46.23 -51.06
CA GLU A 534 4.20 45.92 -52.50
C GLU A 534 2.77 45.89 -53.11
N GLY A 535 1.74 46.25 -52.35
CA GLY A 535 0.35 46.33 -52.81
C GLY A 535 -0.39 44.98 -52.86
N LYS A 536 0.17 43.91 -52.27
CA LYS A 536 -0.49 42.60 -52.19
C LYS A 536 -1.47 42.56 -51.01
N HIS A 537 -2.62 41.89 -51.20
CA HIS A 537 -3.54 41.62 -50.09
C HIS A 537 -3.01 40.45 -49.25
N VAL A 538 -2.85 40.66 -47.94
CA VAL A 538 -2.32 39.66 -46.99
C VAL A 538 -3.26 39.57 -45.79
N VAL A 539 -3.54 38.33 -45.37
CA VAL A 539 -4.28 38.05 -44.12
C VAL A 539 -3.26 37.60 -43.07
N PRO A 540 -2.99 38.40 -42.01
CA PRO A 540 -1.96 38.08 -41.04
C PRO A 540 -2.30 36.79 -40.27
N ALA A 541 -1.33 35.89 -40.14
CA ALA A 541 -1.47 34.74 -39.27
C ALA A 541 -1.62 35.18 -37.80
N PRO A 542 -2.47 34.52 -37.00
CA PRO A 542 -2.59 34.82 -35.58
C PRO A 542 -1.28 34.54 -34.84
N ARG A 543 -0.97 35.35 -33.82
CA ARG A 543 0.20 35.12 -32.97
C ARG A 543 0.05 33.76 -32.26
N PRO A 544 1.10 32.90 -32.25
CA PRO A 544 1.09 31.67 -31.47
C PRO A 544 0.72 31.96 -30.01
N ARG A 545 -0.18 31.15 -29.46
CA ARG A 545 -0.56 31.22 -28.05
C ARG A 545 0.49 30.49 -27.22
N ASP A 546 0.85 31.08 -26.09
CA ASP A 546 1.71 30.44 -25.11
C ASP A 546 1.01 29.22 -24.49
N PRO A 547 1.54 28.00 -24.71
CA PRO A 547 0.89 26.78 -24.21
C PRO A 547 1.02 26.64 -22.68
N LEU A 548 2.04 27.23 -22.07
CA LEU A 548 2.35 27.03 -20.65
C LEU A 548 1.54 27.95 -19.72
N GLY A 549 1.15 29.14 -20.21
CA GLY A 549 0.57 30.19 -19.36
C GLY A 549 1.47 30.61 -18.20
N GLU A 550 0.93 31.33 -17.22
CA GLU A 550 1.68 31.74 -16.03
C GLU A 550 2.10 30.55 -15.14
N PRO A 551 1.22 29.57 -14.82
CA PRO A 551 1.59 28.46 -13.95
C PRO A 551 2.68 27.56 -14.55
N GLY A 552 2.57 27.20 -15.83
CA GLY A 552 3.56 26.35 -16.50
C GLY A 552 4.91 27.06 -16.64
N ARG A 553 4.93 28.40 -16.81
CA ARG A 553 6.16 29.18 -16.82
C ARG A 553 6.84 29.20 -15.45
N GLU A 554 6.08 29.34 -14.37
CA GLU A 554 6.63 29.32 -13.03
C GLU A 554 7.19 27.92 -12.67
N MET A 555 6.46 26.85 -13.01
CA MET A 555 6.96 25.48 -12.84
C MET A 555 8.26 25.24 -13.62
N LEU A 556 8.32 25.67 -14.87
CA LEU A 556 9.53 25.57 -15.69
C LEU A 556 10.71 26.37 -15.10
N ARG A 557 10.43 27.56 -14.54
CA ARG A 557 11.43 28.38 -13.84
C ARG A 557 11.98 27.64 -12.62
N LEU A 558 11.10 27.06 -11.79
CA LEU A 558 11.48 26.29 -10.61
C LEU A 558 12.35 25.09 -10.99
N TYR A 559 11.92 24.27 -11.96
CA TYR A 559 12.70 23.13 -12.44
C TYR A 559 14.09 23.54 -12.95
N ARG A 560 14.19 24.61 -13.76
CA ARG A 560 15.48 25.12 -14.26
C ARG A 560 16.39 25.66 -13.14
N SER A 561 15.82 26.08 -12.02
CA SER A 561 16.57 26.50 -10.83
C SER A 561 16.92 25.35 -9.88
N GLY A 562 16.54 24.11 -10.20
CA GLY A 562 16.73 22.95 -9.33
C GLY A 562 15.77 22.89 -8.14
N GLN A 563 14.69 23.68 -8.17
CA GLN A 563 13.65 23.69 -7.14
C GLN A 563 12.46 22.82 -7.56
N PRO A 564 11.79 22.12 -6.62
CA PRO A 564 10.58 21.37 -6.93
C PRO A 564 9.45 22.32 -7.35
N ALA A 565 8.67 21.91 -8.34
CA ALA A 565 7.44 22.61 -8.70
C ALA A 565 6.39 22.46 -7.58
N ILE A 566 5.55 23.48 -7.42
CA ILE A 566 4.41 23.46 -6.50
C ILE A 566 3.10 23.35 -7.29
N PHE A 567 2.26 22.40 -6.88
CA PHE A 567 0.93 22.12 -7.42
C PHE A 567 -0.13 22.49 -6.40
N SER A 568 -1.28 22.96 -6.89
CA SER A 568 -2.42 23.42 -6.08
C SER A 568 -3.72 23.05 -6.78
N ASP A 569 -4.85 22.98 -6.06
CA ASP A 569 -6.16 22.64 -6.67
C ASP A 569 -6.50 23.53 -7.88
N ALA A 570 -5.99 24.77 -7.93
CA ALA A 570 -6.13 25.67 -9.07
C ALA A 570 -5.17 25.38 -10.24
N HIS A 571 -4.03 24.75 -9.96
CA HIS A 571 -2.91 24.51 -10.87
C HIS A 571 -2.33 23.10 -10.66
N PRO A 572 -3.05 22.04 -11.07
CA PRO A 572 -2.56 20.66 -10.99
C PRO A 572 -1.43 20.40 -11.98
N GLY A 573 -0.64 19.35 -11.74
CA GLY A 573 0.43 18.94 -12.66
C GLY A 573 -0.08 18.62 -14.06
N SER A 574 -1.23 17.92 -14.17
CA SER A 574 -1.80 17.52 -15.46
C SER A 574 -2.21 18.71 -16.33
N SER A 575 -2.57 19.86 -15.74
CA SER A 575 -3.02 21.03 -16.50
C SER A 575 -1.97 21.65 -17.42
N VAL A 576 -0.69 21.29 -17.25
CA VAL A 576 0.45 21.83 -18.00
C VAL A 576 1.32 20.74 -18.62
N ASP A 577 0.96 19.46 -18.48
CA ASP A 577 1.79 18.35 -18.93
C ASP A 577 1.77 18.13 -20.46
N GLY A 578 0.90 18.87 -21.17
CA GLY A 578 0.80 18.85 -22.63
C GLY A 578 0.11 17.60 -23.18
N THR A 579 -0.51 16.80 -22.32
CA THR A 579 -1.27 15.62 -22.70
C THR A 579 -2.78 15.85 -22.52
N THR A 580 -3.60 15.00 -23.13
CA THR A 580 -5.04 14.92 -22.83
C THR A 580 -5.33 13.49 -22.45
N ASP A 581 -5.40 13.23 -21.15
CA ASP A 581 -5.60 11.89 -20.62
C ASP A 581 -6.64 11.83 -19.49
N GLY A 582 -6.75 10.66 -18.83
CA GLY A 582 -7.69 10.46 -17.74
C GLY A 582 -7.46 11.35 -16.51
N ARG A 583 -6.25 11.89 -16.31
CA ARG A 583 -5.93 12.83 -15.23
C ARG A 583 -6.60 14.17 -15.44
N ASP A 584 -6.71 14.64 -16.68
CA ASP A 584 -7.41 15.89 -16.99
C ASP A 584 -8.90 15.79 -16.76
N LEU A 585 -9.48 14.64 -17.08
CA LEU A 585 -10.88 14.34 -16.74
C LEU A 585 -11.06 14.30 -15.22
N LEU A 586 -10.15 13.64 -14.50
CA LEU A 586 -10.18 13.56 -13.03
C LEU A 586 -10.07 14.95 -12.39
N HIS A 587 -9.16 15.80 -12.90
CA HIS A 587 -9.06 17.19 -12.52
C HIS A 587 -10.36 17.97 -12.78
N THR A 588 -10.93 17.83 -13.96
CA THR A 588 -12.16 18.55 -14.35
C THR A 588 -13.36 18.15 -13.50
N VAL A 589 -13.44 16.87 -13.09
CA VAL A 589 -14.58 16.32 -12.35
C VAL A 589 -14.43 16.44 -10.83
N SER A 590 -13.21 16.27 -10.31
CA SER A 590 -12.94 16.11 -8.87
C SER A 590 -11.81 16.99 -8.31
N GLY A 591 -11.18 17.82 -9.14
CA GLY A 591 -9.97 18.55 -8.78
C GLY A 591 -8.76 17.62 -8.70
N ARG A 592 -7.74 17.99 -7.91
CA ARG A 592 -6.49 17.19 -7.78
C ARG A 592 -6.69 15.81 -7.14
N ARG A 593 -7.79 15.61 -6.42
CA ARG A 593 -8.02 14.47 -5.54
C ARG A 593 -9.26 13.72 -5.98
N GLU A 594 -9.29 12.41 -5.75
CA GLU A 594 -10.51 11.62 -5.95
C GLU A 594 -11.69 12.24 -5.17
N ASP A 595 -12.89 12.18 -5.76
CA ASP A 595 -14.13 12.71 -5.17
C ASP A 595 -14.64 11.84 -4.01
N TRP A 596 -13.98 11.97 -2.87
CA TRP A 596 -14.41 11.42 -1.58
C TRP A 596 -14.13 12.40 -0.45
N SER A 597 -14.45 12.05 0.80
CA SER A 597 -14.15 12.90 1.96
C SER A 597 -13.74 12.09 3.16
N TYR A 598 -13.08 12.73 4.12
CA TYR A 598 -12.85 12.17 5.45
C TYR A 598 -14.10 11.60 6.13
N LEU A 599 -15.28 12.02 5.67
CA LEU A 599 -16.59 11.63 6.18
C LEU A 599 -17.12 10.34 5.54
N ARG A 600 -16.41 9.74 4.57
CA ARG A 600 -16.71 8.41 4.01
C ARG A 600 -16.10 7.30 4.88
N LEU A 601 -16.76 6.15 4.88
CA LEU A 601 -16.23 4.92 5.47
C LEU A 601 -15.39 4.13 4.48
N ARG A 602 -14.37 3.46 4.99
CA ARG A 602 -13.58 2.53 4.18
C ARG A 602 -14.46 1.42 3.63
N HIS A 603 -14.30 1.11 2.35
CA HIS A 603 -14.88 -0.08 1.75
C HIS A 603 -14.12 -1.31 2.27
N LEU A 604 -14.87 -2.32 2.74
CA LEU A 604 -14.32 -3.59 3.22
C LEU A 604 -14.90 -4.72 2.35
N PHE A 605 -14.07 -5.67 1.96
CA PHE A 605 -14.44 -6.87 1.20
C PHE A 605 -14.10 -8.14 1.98
N ALA A 606 -15.04 -9.07 2.05
CA ALA A 606 -14.84 -10.45 2.51
C ALA A 606 -15.27 -11.41 1.41
N GLY A 607 -14.74 -11.16 0.21
CA GLY A 607 -15.21 -11.73 -1.05
C GLY A 607 -16.50 -11.12 -1.59
N GLU A 608 -17.37 -10.54 -0.76
CA GLU A 608 -18.38 -9.55 -1.17
C GLU A 608 -18.23 -8.29 -0.31
N ARG A 609 -18.86 -7.20 -0.72
CA ARG A 609 -18.81 -5.93 0.01
C ARG A 609 -19.50 -6.07 1.37
N VAL A 610 -18.76 -5.79 2.43
CA VAL A 610 -19.26 -5.87 3.81
C VAL A 610 -20.11 -4.65 4.14
N ARG A 611 -21.25 -4.86 4.80
CA ARG A 611 -22.11 -3.79 5.31
C ARG A 611 -21.71 -3.45 6.74
N TYR A 612 -21.60 -2.16 7.04
CA TYR A 612 -21.54 -1.70 8.41
C TYR A 612 -22.93 -1.81 9.03
N ALA A 613 -23.05 -2.54 10.14
CA ALA A 613 -24.27 -2.66 10.92
C ALA A 613 -24.04 -2.09 12.33
N PRO A 614 -25.02 -1.40 12.95
CA PRO A 614 -24.94 -1.03 14.36
C PRO A 614 -25.06 -2.30 15.22
N ALA A 615 -24.08 -2.55 16.08
CA ALA A 615 -24.08 -3.72 16.96
C ALA A 615 -24.91 -3.50 18.23
N PRO A 616 -25.59 -4.53 18.76
CA PRO A 616 -26.13 -4.51 20.11
C PRO A 616 -25.03 -4.64 21.17
N LEU A 617 -25.19 -3.93 22.29
CA LEU A 617 -24.26 -3.91 23.44
C LEU A 617 -23.95 -5.33 23.96
N ARG A 618 -22.68 -5.74 23.98
CA ARG A 618 -22.21 -7.02 24.56
C ARG A 618 -21.93 -6.90 26.07
N LYS A 619 -22.07 -8.02 26.80
CA LYS A 619 -22.12 -8.10 28.27
C LYS A 619 -20.95 -8.83 28.96
N ASP A 620 -19.99 -9.37 28.22
CA ASP A 620 -18.99 -10.28 28.82
C ASP A 620 -17.62 -9.61 29.04
N ALA A 621 -16.90 -10.07 30.07
CA ALA A 621 -15.62 -9.53 30.51
C ALA A 621 -14.42 -10.29 29.88
N PRO A 622 -13.32 -9.60 29.53
CA PRO A 622 -12.20 -10.17 28.78
C PRO A 622 -11.20 -10.98 29.63
N THR A 623 -10.38 -11.77 28.91
CA THR A 623 -9.24 -12.56 29.43
C THR A 623 -7.94 -11.75 29.31
N PRO A 624 -6.93 -11.90 30.20
CA PRO A 624 -5.75 -11.01 30.27
C PRO A 624 -4.89 -11.03 29.00
N SER A 625 -4.32 -9.87 28.63
CA SER A 625 -3.56 -9.67 27.39
C SER A 625 -2.06 -9.90 27.52
N ILE A 626 -1.35 -10.02 26.38
CA ILE A 626 0.11 -10.25 26.35
C ILE A 626 0.92 -9.07 26.92
N VAL A 627 0.36 -7.86 26.91
CA VAL A 627 0.97 -6.67 27.52
C VAL A 627 0.90 -6.75 29.04
N GLU A 628 -0.20 -7.27 29.61
CA GLU A 628 -0.27 -7.55 31.05
C GLU A 628 0.70 -8.66 31.46
N MET A 629 0.97 -9.63 30.59
CA MET A 629 2.00 -10.64 30.83
C MET A 629 3.42 -10.06 30.78
N ARG A 630 3.71 -9.15 29.85
CA ARG A 630 5.02 -8.46 29.73
C ARG A 630 5.30 -7.50 30.89
N ARG A 631 4.27 -6.90 31.50
CA ARG A 631 4.43 -6.07 32.72
C ARG A 631 4.65 -6.90 33.99
N ARG A 632 4.35 -8.21 33.96
CA ARG A 632 4.50 -9.13 35.10
C ARG A 632 5.80 -9.94 35.07
N ALA A 633 6.52 -9.94 33.95
CA ALA A 633 7.84 -10.55 33.76
C ALA A 633 8.93 -9.48 33.87
#